data_AF-F5R9I1-F1
#
_entry.id   AF-F5R9I1-F1
#
_cell.length_a   1.000
_cell.length_b   1.000
_cell.length_c   1.000
_cell.angle_alpha   90.00
_cell.angle_beta   90.00
_cell.angle_gamma   90.00
#
_symmetry.space_group_name_H-M   'P 1'
#
loop_
_entity.id
_entity.type
_entity.pdbx_description
1 polymer ?
#
loop_
_entity_poly.entity_id
_entity_poly.type
_entity_poly.pdbx_seq_one_letter_code
_entity_poly.pdbx_strand_id
1 'polypeptide(L)'
;MSVHQINQVMQRTNVADPEQAKAASRQVLERLIDQELLVQQAVDKKLDRDPKTLQAIEAARREILARAYLEQVSGAAIKPTDAEIKDYYGKHPELFSERRIFNLRELAIAAGPEFLPKLEQFMAQPRNLQQIAEWLRSENVRFTANAVTKPAEQLPLELVKNVHQIKDGQIGVLRTNGGILVLEVAASRSMPVDENAARPVIEQFLLNQRKGELAQGEVKKLRETAKVEYMGEFSAPAATATAAPAAATAAPAAAPADASGSAVDKGLSGLK
;
A
#
# COMPACT_ATOMS: atom_id res chain seq x y z
N MET A 1 30.00 21.70 -1.59
CA MET A 1 29.01 21.80 -0.49
C MET A 1 28.34 23.17 -0.54
N SER A 2 27.07 23.25 -0.96
CA SER A 2 26.35 24.54 -1.02
C SER A 2 25.37 24.65 0.16
N VAL A 3 25.19 25.87 0.67
CA VAL A 3 24.20 26.22 1.72
C VAL A 3 22.79 25.73 1.36
N HIS A 4 22.51 25.55 0.06
CA HIS A 4 21.24 25.03 -0.45
C HIS A 4 20.99 23.56 -0.09
N GLN A 5 22.02 22.70 -0.04
CA GLN A 5 21.87 21.29 0.34
C GLN A 5 21.46 21.14 1.82
N ILE A 6 22.07 21.96 2.69
CA ILE A 6 21.73 22.01 4.11
C ILE A 6 20.30 22.54 4.29
N ASN A 7 19.93 23.63 3.60
CA ASN A 7 18.58 24.17 3.65
C ASN A 7 17.52 23.19 3.13
N GLN A 8 17.81 22.42 2.08
CA GLN A 8 16.87 21.43 1.54
C GLN A 8 16.65 20.25 2.50
N VAL A 9 17.68 19.81 3.22
CA VAL A 9 17.54 18.77 4.26
C VAL A 9 16.87 19.32 5.52
N MET A 10 17.16 20.57 5.90
CA MET A 10 16.52 21.25 7.03
C MET A 10 15.02 21.52 6.78
N GLN A 11 14.62 21.89 5.56
CA GLN A 11 13.20 22.06 5.19
C GLN A 11 12.39 20.75 5.30
N ARG A 12 13.05 19.59 5.18
CA ARG A 12 12.42 18.28 5.41
C ARG A 12 12.33 17.91 6.89
N THR A 13 13.08 18.59 7.75
CA THR A 13 13.21 18.27 9.19
C THR A 13 12.56 19.39 10.00
N ASN A 14 11.26 19.27 10.26
CA ASN A 14 10.45 20.30 10.92
C ASN A 14 10.78 20.40 12.43
N VAL A 15 11.87 21.09 12.80
CA VAL A 15 12.30 21.26 14.21
C VAL A 15 11.84 22.61 14.77
N ALA A 16 11.09 22.59 15.88
CA ALA A 16 10.44 23.76 16.47
C ALA A 16 11.28 24.54 17.51
N ASP A 17 12.35 23.92 18.05
CA ASP A 17 13.23 24.53 19.05
C ASP A 17 14.57 24.99 18.42
N PRO A 18 14.97 26.28 18.57
CA PRO A 18 16.21 26.82 18.00
C PRO A 18 17.50 26.10 18.41
N GLU A 19 17.60 25.58 19.64
CA GLU A 19 18.80 24.84 20.08
C GLU A 19 18.82 23.42 19.49
N GLN A 20 17.66 22.76 19.45
CA GLN A 20 17.52 21.45 18.79
C GLN A 20 17.74 21.57 17.28
N ALA A 21 17.33 22.67 16.66
CA ALA A 21 17.58 22.95 15.24
C ALA A 21 19.08 23.17 14.95
N LYS A 22 19.83 23.76 15.88
CA LYS A 22 21.30 23.90 15.75
C LYS A 22 22.02 22.56 15.91
N ALA A 23 21.62 21.74 16.87
CA ALA A 23 22.19 20.41 17.03
C ALA A 23 21.85 19.49 15.83
N ALA A 24 20.60 19.50 15.39
CA ALA A 24 20.14 18.75 14.21
C ALA A 24 20.83 19.21 12.92
N SER A 25 21.00 20.52 12.71
CA SER A 25 21.70 21.05 11.53
C SER A 25 23.17 20.65 11.50
N ARG A 26 23.86 20.61 12.65
CA ARG A 26 25.23 20.10 12.75
C ARG A 26 25.30 18.61 12.41
N GLN A 27 24.38 17.80 12.94
CA GLN A 27 24.33 16.36 12.60
C GLN A 27 24.05 16.12 11.11
N VAL A 28 23.15 16.89 10.51
CA VAL A 28 22.89 16.84 9.06
C VAL A 28 24.14 17.21 8.27
N LEU A 29 24.85 18.26 8.69
CA LEU A 29 26.10 18.69 8.05
C LEU A 29 27.16 17.59 8.08
N GLU A 30 27.42 16.97 9.25
CA GLU A 30 28.39 15.88 9.36
C GLU A 30 28.03 14.71 8.41
N ARG A 31 26.75 14.33 8.34
CA ARG A 31 26.31 13.27 7.41
C ARG A 31 26.50 13.65 5.93
N LEU A 32 26.33 14.92 5.58
CA LEU A 32 26.59 15.39 4.22
C LEU A 32 28.09 15.41 3.92
N ILE A 33 28.94 15.72 4.90
CA ILE A 33 30.40 15.62 4.77
C ILE A 33 30.80 14.17 4.53
N ASP A 34 30.33 13.23 5.37
CA ASP A 34 30.61 11.81 5.19
C ASP A 34 30.15 11.31 3.82
N GLN A 35 28.95 11.71 3.38
CA GLN A 35 28.43 11.36 2.06
C GLN A 35 29.32 11.89 0.93
N GLU A 36 29.75 13.15 1.00
CA GLU A 36 30.62 13.76 -0.01
C GLU A 36 31.97 13.05 -0.08
N LEU A 37 32.58 12.72 1.07
CA LEU A 37 33.82 11.97 1.13
C LEU A 37 33.68 10.57 0.49
N LEU A 38 32.57 9.89 0.74
CA LEU A 38 32.27 8.59 0.13
C LEU A 38 32.06 8.71 -1.40
N VAL A 39 31.38 9.77 -1.87
CA VAL A 39 31.19 10.03 -3.30
C VAL A 39 32.53 10.31 -3.98
N GLN A 40 33.38 11.16 -3.38
CA GLN A 40 34.72 11.43 -3.89
C GLN A 40 35.54 10.14 -4.02
N GLN A 41 35.54 9.31 -2.97
CA GLN A 41 36.24 8.04 -2.98
C GLN A 41 35.67 7.05 -4.00
N ALA A 42 34.36 7.09 -4.27
CA ALA A 42 33.71 6.28 -5.30
C ALA A 42 34.14 6.70 -6.71
N VAL A 43 34.26 8.01 -6.97
CA VAL A 43 34.78 8.55 -8.25
C VAL A 43 36.26 8.21 -8.44
N ASP A 44 37.09 8.35 -7.39
CA ASP A 44 38.51 7.98 -7.45
C ASP A 44 38.69 6.48 -7.77
N LYS A 45 37.79 5.65 -7.24
CA LYS A 45 37.72 4.20 -7.53
C LYS A 45 36.97 3.87 -8.83
N LYS A 46 36.54 4.88 -9.59
CA LYS A 46 35.83 4.76 -10.88
C LYS A 46 34.52 3.96 -10.79
N LEU A 47 33.90 3.93 -9.62
CA LEU A 47 32.62 3.24 -9.41
C LEU A 47 31.48 3.94 -10.18
N ASP A 48 31.61 5.23 -10.46
CA ASP A 48 30.72 6.01 -11.32
C ASP A 48 30.75 5.56 -12.80
N ARG A 49 31.79 4.82 -13.20
CA ARG A 49 31.95 4.26 -14.55
C ARG A 49 31.68 2.77 -14.61
N ASP A 50 31.45 2.14 -13.45
CA ASP A 50 31.06 0.73 -13.38
C ASP A 50 29.69 0.53 -14.06
N PRO A 51 29.54 -0.51 -14.92
CA PRO A 51 28.29 -0.74 -15.64
C PRO A 51 27.05 -0.84 -14.75
N LYS A 52 27.18 -1.46 -13.57
CA LYS A 52 26.06 -1.64 -12.63
C LYS A 52 25.65 -0.30 -12.02
N THR A 53 26.63 0.52 -11.64
CA THR A 53 26.37 1.87 -11.09
C THR A 53 25.74 2.78 -12.13
N LEU A 54 26.26 2.79 -13.37
CA LEU A 54 25.69 3.59 -14.45
C LEU A 54 24.24 3.19 -14.77
N GLN A 55 23.96 1.89 -14.82
CA GLN A 55 22.60 1.40 -15.02
C GLN A 55 21.66 1.85 -13.89
N ALA A 56 22.11 1.79 -12.63
CA ALA A 56 21.33 2.25 -11.49
C ALA A 56 21.07 3.77 -11.54
N ILE A 57 22.06 4.57 -11.91
CA ILE A 57 21.92 6.03 -12.07
C ILE A 57 20.91 6.35 -13.18
N GLU A 58 21.03 5.71 -14.35
CA GLU A 58 20.11 5.94 -15.47
C GLU A 58 18.68 5.48 -15.14
N ALA A 59 18.52 4.36 -14.43
CA ALA A 59 17.22 3.93 -13.95
C ALA A 59 16.59 4.95 -12.98
N ALA A 60 17.36 5.42 -12.00
CA ALA A 60 16.92 6.44 -11.05
C ALA A 60 16.56 7.77 -11.75
N ARG A 61 17.38 8.19 -12.73
CA ARG A 61 17.12 9.38 -13.53
C ARG A 61 15.78 9.28 -14.26
N ARG A 62 15.49 8.14 -14.90
CA ARG A 62 14.21 7.91 -15.59
C ARG A 62 13.03 7.94 -14.63
N GLU A 63 13.14 7.29 -13.47
CA GLU A 63 12.09 7.29 -12.45
C GLU A 63 11.80 8.70 -11.93
N ILE A 64 12.84 9.47 -11.61
CA ILE A 64 12.72 10.85 -11.10
C ILE A 64 12.04 11.75 -12.14
N LEU A 65 12.48 11.69 -13.40
CA LEU A 65 11.88 12.51 -14.46
C LEU A 65 10.43 12.13 -14.73
N ALA A 66 10.11 10.83 -14.76
CA ALA A 66 8.74 10.36 -14.94
C ALA A 66 7.83 10.82 -13.78
N ARG A 67 8.29 10.67 -12.53
CA ARG A 67 7.55 11.12 -11.35
C ARG A 67 7.34 12.63 -11.37
N ALA A 68 8.39 13.42 -11.64
CA ALA A 68 8.32 14.88 -11.67
C ALA A 68 7.33 15.38 -12.73
N TYR A 69 7.32 14.75 -13.90
CA TYR A 69 6.36 15.09 -14.94
C TYR A 69 4.91 14.76 -14.53
N LEU A 70 4.66 13.58 -13.95
CA LEU A 70 3.33 13.23 -13.46
C LEU A 70 2.89 14.16 -12.31
N GLU A 71 3.79 14.53 -11.41
CA GLU A 71 3.51 15.49 -10.34
C GLU A 71 3.12 16.87 -10.89
N GLN A 72 3.81 17.34 -11.95
CA GLN A 72 3.46 18.59 -12.64
C GLN A 72 2.07 18.50 -13.28
N VAL A 73 1.76 17.39 -13.96
CA VAL A 73 0.44 17.16 -14.59
C VAL A 73 -0.66 17.11 -13.55
N SER A 74 -0.48 16.31 -12.49
CA SER A 74 -1.44 16.20 -11.39
C SER A 74 -1.56 17.50 -10.59
N GLY A 75 -0.51 18.33 -10.54
CA GLY A 75 -0.53 19.66 -9.92
C GLY A 75 -1.54 20.62 -10.54
N ALA A 76 -1.94 20.39 -11.79
CA ALA A 76 -2.98 21.17 -12.47
C ALA A 76 -4.41 20.79 -12.05
N ALA A 77 -4.59 19.79 -11.16
CA ALA A 77 -5.91 19.38 -10.67
C ALA A 77 -6.61 20.54 -9.95
N ILE A 78 -7.80 20.91 -10.45
CA ILE A 78 -8.63 21.94 -9.86
C ILE A 78 -9.27 21.41 -8.58
N LYS A 79 -9.36 22.25 -7.54
CA LYS A 79 -10.02 21.89 -6.29
C LYS A 79 -11.51 21.58 -6.52
N PRO A 80 -12.07 20.57 -5.82
CA PRO A 80 -13.51 20.31 -5.85
C PRO A 80 -14.33 21.51 -5.40
N THR A 81 -15.45 21.74 -6.08
CA THR A 81 -16.42 22.75 -5.69
C THR A 81 -17.32 22.25 -4.57
N ASP A 82 -17.93 23.17 -3.83
CA ASP A 82 -18.91 22.86 -2.77
C ASP A 82 -20.05 21.97 -3.27
N ALA A 83 -20.51 22.20 -4.50
CA ALA A 83 -21.58 21.41 -5.11
C ALA A 83 -21.15 19.95 -5.33
N GLU A 84 -19.91 19.72 -5.75
CA GLU A 84 -19.36 18.37 -5.96
C GLU A 84 -19.13 17.63 -4.63
N ILE A 85 -18.70 18.36 -3.59
CA ILE A 85 -18.55 17.79 -2.25
C ILE A 85 -19.93 17.34 -1.72
N LYS A 86 -20.94 18.19 -1.85
CA LYS A 86 -22.31 17.89 -1.43
C LYS A 86 -22.92 16.73 -2.23
N ASP A 87 -22.68 16.70 -3.54
CA ASP A 87 -23.12 15.60 -4.40
C ASP A 87 -22.47 14.27 -4.00
N TYR A 88 -21.16 14.27 -3.73
CA TYR A 88 -20.45 13.08 -3.26
C TYR A 88 -20.98 12.61 -1.90
N TYR A 89 -21.17 13.52 -0.93
CA TYR A 89 -21.77 13.20 0.35
C TYR A 89 -23.15 12.53 0.20
N GLY A 90 -24.01 13.09 -0.65
CA GLY A 90 -25.36 12.57 -0.89
C GLY A 90 -25.40 11.22 -1.63
N LYS A 91 -24.42 10.94 -2.49
CA LYS A 91 -24.30 9.69 -3.25
C LYS A 91 -23.69 8.53 -2.46
N HIS A 92 -23.09 8.82 -1.32
CA HIS A 92 -22.40 7.85 -0.48
C HIS A 92 -22.89 7.86 0.98
N PRO A 93 -24.20 7.69 1.22
CA PRO A 93 -24.73 7.63 2.59
C PRO A 93 -24.03 6.56 3.43
N GLU A 94 -23.65 5.43 2.82
CA GLU A 94 -22.96 4.32 3.48
C GLU A 94 -21.59 4.71 4.10
N LEU A 95 -20.96 5.78 3.60
CA LEU A 95 -19.71 6.30 4.12
C LEU A 95 -19.91 7.44 5.14
N PHE A 96 -21.09 8.07 5.15
CA PHE A 96 -21.33 9.32 5.88
C PHE A 96 -22.61 9.28 6.72
N SER A 97 -23.76 9.63 6.16
CA SER A 97 -25.02 9.78 6.90
C SER A 97 -25.58 8.48 7.47
N GLU A 98 -25.21 7.35 6.88
CA GLU A 98 -25.54 5.99 7.32
C GLU A 98 -24.28 5.21 7.73
N ARG A 99 -23.18 5.93 8.03
CA ARG A 99 -21.90 5.33 8.40
C ARG A 99 -22.07 4.41 9.61
N ARG A 100 -21.57 3.18 9.46
CA ARG A 100 -21.57 2.16 10.49
C ARG A 100 -20.14 1.75 10.86
N ILE A 101 -19.97 1.42 12.14
CA ILE A 101 -18.82 0.64 12.62
C ILE A 101 -19.26 -0.81 12.64
N PHE A 102 -18.58 -1.64 11.86
CA PHE A 102 -18.91 -3.06 11.72
C PHE A 102 -18.00 -3.91 12.59
N ASN A 103 -18.60 -4.87 13.29
CA ASN A 103 -17.91 -6.04 13.83
C ASN A 103 -18.09 -7.17 12.83
N LEU A 104 -16.99 -7.53 12.16
CA LEU A 104 -16.98 -8.42 11.02
C LEU A 104 -16.24 -9.71 11.38
N ARG A 105 -16.79 -10.83 10.94
CA ARG A 105 -16.10 -12.12 10.92
C ARG A 105 -16.01 -12.54 9.46
N GLU A 106 -14.81 -12.90 9.02
CA GLU A 106 -14.53 -13.11 7.60
C GLU A 106 -13.78 -14.42 7.38
N LEU A 107 -14.13 -15.14 6.31
CA LEU A 107 -13.38 -16.25 5.76
C LEU A 107 -12.85 -15.83 4.39
N ALA A 108 -11.55 -15.58 4.31
CA ALA A 108 -10.86 -15.32 3.06
C ALA A 108 -10.48 -16.66 2.41
N ILE A 109 -11.15 -17.01 1.32
CA ILE A 109 -11.00 -18.27 0.61
C ILE A 109 -10.02 -18.07 -0.54
N ALA A 110 -8.92 -18.84 -0.50
CA ALA A 110 -7.91 -18.85 -1.55
C ALA A 110 -8.34 -19.78 -2.71
N ALA A 111 -9.43 -19.42 -3.37
CA ALA A 111 -9.97 -20.13 -4.53
C ALA A 111 -10.34 -19.14 -5.64
N GLY A 112 -10.30 -19.60 -6.89
CA GLY A 112 -10.68 -18.81 -8.04
C GLY A 112 -12.20 -18.59 -8.15
N PRO A 113 -12.64 -17.69 -9.06
CA PRO A 113 -14.05 -17.37 -9.26
C PRO A 113 -14.92 -18.58 -9.65
N GLU A 114 -14.32 -19.63 -10.21
CA GLU A 114 -14.97 -20.91 -10.55
C GLU A 114 -15.51 -21.67 -9.33
N PHE A 115 -15.00 -21.40 -8.13
CA PHE A 115 -15.49 -22.02 -6.90
C PHE A 115 -16.78 -21.36 -6.38
N LEU A 116 -17.07 -20.14 -6.83
CA LEU A 116 -18.17 -19.35 -6.31
C LEU A 116 -19.55 -20.00 -6.50
N PRO A 117 -19.91 -20.58 -7.67
CA PRO A 117 -21.20 -21.24 -7.84
C PRO A 117 -21.40 -22.40 -6.86
N LYS A 118 -20.32 -23.14 -6.54
CA LYS A 118 -20.36 -24.26 -5.59
C LYS A 118 -20.60 -23.74 -4.17
N LEU A 119 -19.93 -22.67 -3.78
CA LEU A 119 -20.15 -22.00 -2.50
C LEU A 119 -21.57 -21.45 -2.38
N GLU A 120 -22.08 -20.77 -3.41
CA GLU A 120 -23.45 -20.24 -3.47
C GLU A 120 -24.48 -21.35 -3.32
N GLN A 121 -24.29 -22.49 -4.00
CA GLN A 121 -25.16 -23.66 -3.86
C GLN A 121 -25.16 -24.22 -2.43
N PHE A 122 -24.00 -24.29 -1.77
CA PHE A 122 -23.89 -24.77 -0.39
C PHE A 122 -24.60 -23.83 0.62
N MET A 123 -24.56 -22.52 0.36
CA MET A 123 -25.22 -21.49 1.18
C MET A 123 -26.69 -21.24 0.80
N ALA A 124 -27.28 -22.04 -0.10
CA ALA A 124 -28.71 -21.92 -0.43
C ALA A 124 -29.64 -22.15 0.79
N GLN A 125 -29.13 -22.80 1.83
CA GLN A 125 -29.77 -22.90 3.15
C GLN A 125 -29.07 -21.97 4.14
N PRO A 126 -29.76 -21.46 5.17
CA PRO A 126 -29.12 -20.68 6.23
C PRO A 126 -27.94 -21.43 6.85
N ARG A 127 -26.74 -20.87 6.72
CA ARG A 127 -25.49 -21.38 7.32
C ARG A 127 -24.89 -20.34 8.24
N ASN A 128 -24.07 -20.79 9.19
CA ASN A 128 -23.17 -19.91 9.94
C ASN A 128 -21.72 -20.07 9.45
N LEU A 129 -20.83 -19.15 9.83
CA LEU A 129 -19.43 -19.20 9.38
C LEU A 129 -18.72 -20.48 9.81
N GLN A 130 -19.08 -21.07 10.95
CA GLN A 130 -18.45 -22.31 11.42
C GLN A 130 -18.78 -23.48 10.48
N GLN A 131 -20.04 -23.62 10.07
CA GLN A 131 -20.48 -24.64 9.11
C GLN A 131 -19.81 -24.45 7.75
N ILE A 132 -19.64 -23.20 7.30
CA ILE A 132 -18.93 -22.89 6.05
C ILE A 132 -17.46 -23.27 6.17
N ALA A 133 -16.80 -22.92 7.28
CA ALA A 133 -15.41 -23.29 7.53
C ALA A 133 -15.20 -24.81 7.58
N GLU A 134 -16.10 -25.55 8.23
CA GLU A 134 -16.07 -27.03 8.27
C GLU A 134 -16.24 -27.63 6.87
N TRP A 135 -17.19 -27.11 6.09
CA TRP A 135 -17.39 -27.54 4.71
C TRP A 135 -16.17 -27.24 3.82
N LEU A 136 -15.58 -26.05 3.92
CA LEU A 136 -14.37 -25.69 3.18
C LEU A 136 -13.19 -26.64 3.49
N ARG A 137 -13.04 -27.08 4.76
CA ARG A 137 -12.05 -28.10 5.12
C ARG A 137 -12.35 -29.45 4.47
N SER A 138 -13.62 -29.87 4.44
CA SER A 138 -14.03 -31.13 3.78
C SER A 138 -13.77 -31.11 2.27
N GLU A 139 -13.85 -29.92 1.65
CA GLU A 139 -13.56 -29.66 0.25
C GLU A 139 -12.06 -29.46 -0.04
N ASN A 140 -11.20 -29.57 0.98
CA ASN A 140 -9.76 -29.30 0.91
C ASN A 140 -9.41 -27.90 0.37
N VAL A 141 -10.28 -26.92 0.60
CA VAL A 141 -10.07 -25.53 0.18
C VAL A 141 -9.34 -24.76 1.28
N ARG A 142 -8.27 -24.05 0.91
CA ARG A 142 -7.53 -23.19 1.84
C ARG A 142 -8.31 -21.92 2.13
N PHE A 143 -8.42 -21.56 3.40
CA PHE A 143 -9.01 -20.31 3.82
C PHE A 143 -8.33 -19.76 5.09
N THR A 144 -8.49 -18.46 5.32
CA THR A 144 -8.06 -17.78 6.53
C THR A 144 -9.28 -17.18 7.22
N ALA A 145 -9.43 -17.45 8.51
CA ALA A 145 -10.49 -16.87 9.33
C ALA A 145 -9.97 -15.65 10.09
N ASN A 146 -10.69 -14.53 10.01
CA ASN A 146 -10.35 -13.29 10.70
C ASN A 146 -11.60 -12.69 11.36
N ALA A 147 -11.40 -11.97 12.46
CA ALA A 147 -12.44 -11.14 13.07
C ALA A 147 -11.87 -9.73 13.28
N VAL A 148 -12.58 -8.73 12.78
CA VAL A 148 -12.09 -7.35 12.74
C VAL A 148 -13.22 -6.38 13.01
N THR A 149 -12.93 -5.30 13.74
CA THR A 149 -13.85 -4.18 13.90
C THR A 149 -13.32 -3.01 13.09
N LYS A 150 -14.09 -2.55 12.10
CA LYS A 150 -13.68 -1.45 11.22
C LYS A 150 -14.88 -0.59 10.81
N PRO A 151 -14.70 0.72 10.69
CA PRO A 151 -15.71 1.61 10.15
C PRO A 151 -15.81 1.47 8.62
N ALA A 152 -16.92 1.94 8.05
CA ALA A 152 -17.21 1.82 6.62
C ALA A 152 -16.08 2.33 5.71
N GLU A 153 -15.43 3.44 6.05
CA GLU A 153 -14.35 4.06 5.28
C GLU A 153 -13.03 3.25 5.28
N GLN A 154 -12.89 2.24 6.14
CA GLN A 154 -11.74 1.33 6.14
C GLN A 154 -11.97 0.08 5.29
N LEU A 155 -13.19 -0.12 4.77
CA LEU A 155 -13.47 -1.18 3.81
C LEU A 155 -12.99 -0.75 2.41
N PRO A 156 -12.61 -1.68 1.53
CA PRO A 156 -12.38 -1.37 0.13
C PRO A 156 -13.62 -0.72 -0.48
N LEU A 157 -13.46 0.41 -1.18
CA LEU A 157 -14.57 1.27 -1.64
C LEU A 157 -15.64 0.49 -2.42
N GLU A 158 -15.21 -0.41 -3.30
CA GLU A 158 -16.07 -1.28 -4.11
C GLU A 158 -16.95 -2.23 -3.28
N LEU A 159 -16.54 -2.53 -2.04
CA LEU A 159 -17.24 -3.45 -1.15
C LEU A 159 -18.18 -2.73 -0.17
N VAL A 160 -17.97 -1.43 0.10
CA VAL A 160 -18.72 -0.68 1.14
C VAL A 160 -20.22 -0.81 0.94
N LYS A 161 -20.71 -0.56 -0.29
CA LYS A 161 -22.14 -0.65 -0.63
C LYS A 161 -22.70 -2.05 -0.40
N ASN A 162 -21.95 -3.08 -0.80
CA ASN A 162 -22.38 -4.47 -0.65
C ASN A 162 -22.41 -4.87 0.83
N VAL A 163 -21.42 -4.47 1.62
CA VAL A 163 -21.37 -4.74 3.07
C VAL A 163 -22.46 -3.99 3.82
N HIS A 164 -22.76 -2.75 3.43
CA HIS A 164 -23.80 -1.94 4.04
C HIS A 164 -25.20 -2.57 3.93
N GLN A 165 -25.45 -3.30 2.83
CA GLN A 165 -26.69 -4.04 2.61
C GLN A 165 -26.84 -5.29 3.50
N ILE A 166 -25.75 -5.78 4.10
CA ILE A 166 -25.76 -6.95 4.99
C ILE A 166 -26.24 -6.52 6.38
N LYS A 167 -27.27 -7.20 6.88
CA LYS A 167 -27.79 -6.95 8.24
C LYS A 167 -26.98 -7.69 9.29
N ASP A 168 -27.10 -7.24 10.53
CA ASP A 168 -26.48 -7.91 11.67
C ASP A 168 -26.96 -9.36 11.77
N GLY A 169 -26.04 -10.29 11.99
CA GLY A 169 -26.23 -11.73 11.98
C GLY A 169 -26.30 -12.37 10.58
N GLN A 170 -26.23 -11.60 9.50
CA GLN A 170 -26.24 -12.14 8.13
C GLN A 170 -24.83 -12.33 7.56
N ILE A 171 -24.76 -13.27 6.63
CA ILE A 171 -23.56 -13.58 5.85
C ILE A 171 -23.76 -13.08 4.42
N GLY A 172 -22.75 -12.38 3.89
CA GLY A 172 -22.63 -12.05 2.48
C GLY A 172 -21.37 -12.66 1.87
N VAL A 173 -21.38 -12.81 0.55
CA VAL A 173 -20.22 -13.30 -0.20
C VAL A 173 -19.79 -12.25 -1.19
N LEU A 174 -18.52 -11.89 -1.11
CA LEU A 174 -17.91 -10.81 -1.87
C LEU A 174 -16.76 -11.38 -2.69
N ARG A 175 -16.61 -10.88 -3.91
CA ARG A 175 -15.45 -11.18 -4.75
C ARG A 175 -14.35 -10.19 -4.43
N THR A 176 -13.13 -10.68 -4.29
CA THR A 176 -11.95 -9.84 -4.08
C THR A 176 -10.88 -10.18 -5.11
N ASN A 177 -9.90 -9.31 -5.30
CA ASN A 177 -8.79 -9.56 -6.22
C ASN A 177 -7.95 -10.80 -5.83
N GLY A 178 -8.01 -11.24 -4.56
CA GLY A 178 -7.26 -12.37 -4.03
C GLY A 178 -8.06 -13.67 -3.83
N GLY A 179 -9.32 -13.71 -4.26
CA GLY A 179 -10.21 -14.86 -4.07
C GLY A 179 -11.61 -14.46 -3.59
N ILE A 180 -12.26 -15.35 -2.84
CA ILE A 180 -13.64 -15.15 -2.37
C ILE A 180 -13.61 -14.78 -0.88
N LEU A 181 -14.37 -13.76 -0.49
CA LEU A 181 -14.53 -13.35 0.91
C LEU A 181 -15.95 -13.66 1.36
N VAL A 182 -16.09 -14.57 2.31
CA VAL A 182 -17.35 -14.78 3.04
C VAL A 182 -17.32 -13.93 4.29
N LEU A 183 -18.31 -13.06 4.46
CA LEU A 183 -18.33 -12.04 5.51
C LEU A 183 -19.62 -12.14 6.31
N GLU A 184 -19.53 -12.30 7.62
CA GLU A 184 -20.63 -12.14 8.56
C GLU A 184 -20.55 -10.75 9.21
N VAL A 185 -21.65 -10.00 9.18
CA VAL A 185 -21.79 -8.81 10.02
C VAL A 185 -22.27 -9.27 11.39
N ALA A 186 -21.35 -9.54 12.31
CA ALA A 186 -21.70 -10.03 13.65
C ALA A 186 -22.51 -8.99 14.44
N ALA A 187 -22.15 -7.72 14.32
CA ALA A 187 -22.90 -6.58 14.83
C ALA A 187 -22.49 -5.31 14.10
N SER A 188 -23.34 -4.28 14.14
CA SER A 188 -22.99 -2.96 13.66
C SER A 188 -23.47 -1.86 14.60
N ARG A 189 -22.77 -0.73 14.58
CA ARG A 189 -23.17 0.47 15.32
C ARG A 189 -23.25 1.65 14.36
N SER A 190 -24.41 2.31 14.33
CA SER A 190 -24.56 3.57 13.60
C SER A 190 -23.73 4.68 14.24
N MET A 191 -22.90 5.34 13.43
CA MET A 191 -22.06 6.46 13.83
C MET A 191 -21.97 7.43 12.64
N PRO A 192 -23.08 8.13 12.33
CA PRO A 192 -23.17 9.00 11.17
C PRO A 192 -22.19 10.17 11.28
N VAL A 193 -21.75 10.66 10.13
CA VAL A 193 -20.90 11.85 10.00
C VAL A 193 -21.64 12.84 9.13
N ASP A 194 -21.78 14.07 9.61
CA ASP A 194 -22.44 15.14 8.86
C ASP A 194 -21.54 15.72 7.75
N GLU A 195 -22.15 16.46 6.83
CA GLU A 195 -21.46 17.04 5.67
C GLU A 195 -20.30 17.95 6.07
N ASN A 196 -20.44 18.75 7.14
CA ASN A 196 -19.39 19.68 7.55
C ASN A 196 -18.17 18.93 8.09
N ALA A 197 -18.39 17.87 8.85
CA ALA A 197 -17.33 16.99 9.34
C ALA A 197 -16.69 16.15 8.22
N ALA A 198 -17.46 15.75 7.20
CA ALA A 198 -16.98 14.96 6.07
C ALA A 198 -16.23 15.78 5.00
N ARG A 199 -16.54 17.08 4.88
CA ARG A 199 -16.02 18.00 3.86
C ARG A 199 -14.51 17.91 3.60
N PRO A 200 -13.60 18.01 4.61
CA PRO A 200 -12.16 17.96 4.34
C PRO A 200 -11.70 16.61 3.77
N VAL A 201 -12.35 15.52 4.17
CA VAL A 201 -12.03 14.17 3.68
C VAL A 201 -12.51 14.00 2.24
N ILE A 202 -13.73 14.48 1.93
CA ILE A 202 -14.30 14.43 0.58
C ILE A 202 -13.48 15.30 -0.39
N GLU A 203 -13.11 16.52 0.03
CA GLU A 203 -12.28 17.42 -0.79
C GLU A 203 -10.94 16.76 -1.15
N GLN A 204 -10.26 16.17 -0.17
CA GLN A 204 -8.99 15.49 -0.38
C GLN A 204 -9.15 14.26 -1.30
N PHE A 205 -10.23 13.48 -1.12
CA PHE A 205 -10.51 12.31 -1.95
C PHE A 205 -10.74 12.71 -3.41
N LEU A 206 -11.65 13.64 -3.67
CA LEU A 206 -12.00 14.09 -5.02
C LEU A 206 -10.79 14.76 -5.70
N LEU A 207 -9.97 15.51 -4.95
CA LEU A 207 -8.74 16.08 -5.48
C LEU A 207 -7.74 14.98 -5.87
N ASN A 208 -7.54 13.97 -5.02
CA ASN A 208 -6.66 12.84 -5.32
C ASN A 208 -7.16 12.01 -6.51
N GLN A 209 -8.47 11.82 -6.62
CA GLN A 209 -9.09 11.16 -7.76
C GLN A 209 -8.78 11.90 -9.07
N ARG A 210 -9.02 13.22 -9.12
CA ARG A 210 -8.70 14.05 -10.31
C ARG A 210 -7.21 14.04 -10.65
N LYS A 211 -6.34 14.09 -9.65
CA LYS A 211 -4.88 13.97 -9.84
C LYS A 211 -4.52 12.67 -10.55
N GLY A 212 -5.14 11.57 -10.13
CA GLY A 212 -4.99 10.25 -10.74
C GLY A 212 -5.53 10.20 -12.17
N GLU A 213 -6.73 10.75 -12.40
CA GLU A 213 -7.36 10.81 -13.72
C GLU A 213 -6.52 11.62 -14.73
N LEU A 214 -5.99 12.78 -14.32
CA LEU A 214 -5.09 13.59 -15.14
C LEU A 214 -3.81 12.85 -15.49
N ALA A 215 -3.18 12.20 -14.51
CA ALA A 215 -1.97 11.41 -14.71
C ALA A 215 -2.21 10.23 -15.68
N GLN A 216 -3.29 9.47 -15.48
CA GLN A 216 -3.67 8.36 -16.35
C GLN A 216 -3.99 8.84 -17.77
N GLY A 217 -4.73 9.95 -17.88
CA GLY A 217 -5.06 10.58 -19.15
C GLY A 217 -3.83 11.02 -19.94
N GLU A 218 -2.85 11.66 -19.29
CA GLU A 218 -1.62 12.08 -19.97
C GLU A 218 -0.78 10.88 -20.41
N VAL A 219 -0.65 9.84 -19.58
CA VAL A 219 0.05 8.61 -20.00
C VAL A 219 -0.63 7.98 -21.21
N LYS A 220 -1.97 7.90 -21.22
CA LYS A 220 -2.72 7.36 -22.35
C LYS A 220 -2.45 8.16 -23.64
N LYS A 221 -2.54 9.49 -23.57
CA LYS A 221 -2.25 10.39 -24.69
C LYS A 221 -0.81 10.25 -25.20
N LEU A 222 0.18 10.17 -24.30
CA LEU A 222 1.57 9.93 -24.68
C LEU A 222 1.76 8.59 -25.39
N ARG A 223 1.05 7.54 -24.97
CA ARG A 223 1.08 6.23 -25.68
C ARG A 223 0.42 6.27 -27.05
N GLU A 224 -0.64 7.03 -27.22
CA GLU A 224 -1.34 7.19 -28.51
C GLU A 224 -0.51 8.00 -29.52
N THR A 225 0.30 8.94 -29.03
CA THR A 225 1.13 9.82 -29.86
C THR A 225 2.53 9.29 -30.12
N ALA A 226 3.04 8.40 -29.26
CA ALA A 226 4.35 7.79 -29.42
C ALA A 226 4.31 6.63 -30.43
N LYS A 227 5.33 6.54 -31.28
CA LYS A 227 5.55 5.35 -32.11
C LYS A 227 6.15 4.23 -31.24
N VAL A 228 5.30 3.32 -30.77
CA VAL A 228 5.72 2.16 -29.95
C VAL A 228 5.64 0.90 -30.80
N GLU A 229 6.80 0.32 -31.12
CA GLU A 229 6.92 -0.96 -31.80
C GLU A 229 7.31 -2.04 -30.79
N TYR A 230 6.53 -3.12 -30.73
CA TYR A 230 6.85 -4.28 -29.91
C TYR A 230 7.53 -5.34 -30.77
N MET A 231 8.70 -5.82 -30.35
CA MET A 231 9.51 -6.78 -31.10
C MET A 231 9.67 -8.09 -30.32
N GLY A 232 9.87 -9.20 -31.04
CA GLY A 232 10.15 -10.51 -30.45
C GLY A 232 9.01 -11.04 -29.58
N GLU A 233 9.35 -11.60 -28.42
CA GLU A 233 8.39 -12.15 -27.43
C GLU A 233 7.40 -11.11 -26.88
N PHE A 234 7.67 -9.80 -27.06
CA PHE A 234 6.80 -8.72 -26.61
C PHE A 234 5.74 -8.29 -27.64
N SER A 235 5.73 -8.89 -28.83
CA SER A 235 4.80 -8.58 -29.93
C SER A 235 3.38 -9.14 -29.75
N ALA A 236 3.18 -10.07 -28.81
CA ALA A 236 1.86 -10.52 -28.43
C ALA A 236 1.16 -9.44 -27.56
N PRO A 237 -0.12 -9.14 -27.78
CA PRO A 237 -0.84 -8.24 -26.90
C PRO A 237 -0.81 -8.83 -25.49
N ALA A 238 -0.36 -8.04 -24.52
CA ALA A 238 -0.37 -8.41 -23.12
C ALA A 238 -1.82 -8.65 -22.67
N ALA A 239 -2.28 -9.90 -22.78
CA ALA A 239 -3.47 -10.38 -22.12
C ALA A 239 -3.20 -10.27 -20.63
N THR A 240 -3.70 -9.20 -20.01
CA THR A 240 -3.86 -8.98 -18.57
C THR A 240 -3.05 -9.93 -17.69
N ALA A 241 -1.73 -9.75 -17.68
CA ALA A 241 -0.88 -10.38 -16.67
C ALA A 241 -1.25 -9.69 -15.35
N THR A 242 -2.06 -10.37 -14.56
CA THR A 242 -2.38 -10.01 -13.18
C THR A 242 -1.04 -9.83 -12.47
N ALA A 243 -0.75 -8.58 -12.08
CA ALA A 243 0.48 -8.27 -11.36
C ALA A 243 0.44 -8.99 -10.01
N ALA A 244 1.13 -10.14 -9.93
CA ALA A 244 1.51 -10.71 -8.65
C ALA A 244 2.48 -9.73 -7.98
N PRO A 245 2.29 -9.36 -6.70
CA PRO A 245 3.23 -8.51 -6.01
C PRO A 245 4.56 -9.26 -5.91
N ALA A 246 5.60 -8.70 -6.52
CA ALA A 246 6.95 -9.19 -6.36
C ALA A 246 7.29 -9.14 -4.86
N ALA A 247 7.35 -10.31 -4.25
CA ALA A 247 7.83 -10.49 -2.90
C ALA A 247 9.22 -9.84 -2.79
N ALA A 248 9.37 -9.00 -1.77
CA ALA A 248 10.64 -8.44 -1.38
C ALA A 248 11.71 -9.54 -1.32
N THR A 249 12.72 -9.43 -2.16
CA THR A 249 13.94 -10.23 -2.07
C THR A 249 14.53 -10.05 -0.68
N ALA A 250 14.50 -11.15 0.08
CA ALA A 250 15.17 -11.30 1.34
C ALA A 250 16.67 -10.97 1.20
N ALA A 251 17.18 -10.26 2.21
CA ALA A 251 18.60 -10.02 2.40
C ALA A 251 19.40 -11.35 2.45
N PRO A 252 20.65 -11.39 1.95
CA PRO A 252 21.46 -12.60 2.06
C PRO A 252 21.82 -12.84 3.53
N ALA A 253 21.56 -14.06 3.98
CA ALA A 253 21.98 -14.60 5.26
C ALA A 253 23.52 -14.57 5.37
N ALA A 254 24.02 -13.99 6.46
CA ALA A 254 25.39 -14.19 6.91
C ALA A 254 25.49 -15.59 7.52
N ALA A 255 26.41 -16.40 6.99
CA ALA A 255 26.77 -17.70 7.55
C ALA A 255 27.48 -17.52 8.92
N PRO A 256 27.27 -18.44 9.89
CA PRO A 256 28.13 -18.52 11.06
C PRO A 256 29.44 -19.20 10.68
N ALA A 257 30.56 -18.57 11.03
CA ALA A 257 31.87 -19.21 11.00
C ALA A 257 32.03 -20.08 12.24
N ASP A 258 32.24 -21.37 12.01
CA ASP A 258 32.85 -22.28 12.98
C ASP A 258 34.27 -21.79 13.30
N ALA A 259 34.55 -21.60 14.59
CA ALA A 259 35.89 -21.66 15.15
C ALA A 259 35.84 -22.54 16.38
N SER A 260 36.33 -23.76 16.21
CA SER A 260 36.56 -24.75 17.25
C SER A 260 37.59 -24.24 18.27
N GLY A 261 37.32 -24.49 19.54
CA GLY A 261 38.25 -24.27 20.65
C GLY A 261 37.74 -24.95 21.92
N SER A 262 37.96 -26.26 22.02
CA SER A 262 37.69 -27.09 23.19
C SER A 262 38.84 -27.03 24.20
N ALA A 263 38.52 -26.81 25.48
CA ALA A 263 39.19 -27.32 26.71
C ALA A 263 38.63 -26.50 27.90
N VAL A 264 37.69 -27.03 28.69
CA VAL A 264 37.96 -27.77 29.94
C VAL A 264 38.99 -27.05 30.82
N ASP A 265 38.58 -26.43 31.93
CA ASP A 265 38.79 -26.97 33.27
C ASP A 265 38.05 -26.15 34.36
N LYS A 266 37.90 -26.81 35.49
CA LYS A 266 37.14 -26.51 36.70
C LYS A 266 37.54 -25.19 37.38
N GLY A 267 36.64 -24.67 38.22
CA GLY A 267 37.10 -23.99 39.44
C GLY A 267 36.16 -22.95 40.05
N LEU A 268 35.73 -23.23 41.29
CA LEU A 268 35.38 -22.28 42.36
C LEU A 268 34.01 -21.59 42.20
N SER A 269 32.92 -21.99 42.89
CA SER A 269 32.76 -22.17 44.34
C SER A 269 33.41 -21.08 45.18
N GLY A 270 32.56 -20.16 45.66
CA GLY A 270 32.77 -19.34 46.85
C GLY A 270 33.53 -18.04 46.59
N LEU A 271 32.86 -16.91 46.82
CA LEU A 271 33.13 -16.01 47.95
C LEU A 271 32.42 -14.66 47.76
N LYS A 272 31.56 -14.36 48.73
CA LYS A 272 31.09 -13.04 49.20
C LYS A 272 30.35 -12.11 48.25
#